data_AF-A0A8B6GFJ3-F1
#
_entry.id   AF-A0A8B6GFJ3-F1
#
_cell.length_a   1.000
_cell.length_b   1.000
_cell.length_c   1.000
_cell.angle_alpha   90.00
_cell.angle_beta   90.00
_cell.angle_gamma   90.00
#
_symmetry.space_group_name_H-M   'P 1'
#
loop_
_entity.id
_entity.type
_entity.pdbx_description
1 polymer ?
#
loop_
_entity_poly.entity_id
_entity_poly.type
_entity_poly.pdbx_seq_one_letter_code
_entity_poly.pdbx_strand_id
1 'polypeptide(L)'
;MLLQVRRADCDHTSKDVSVGTFMLNTGEDFLTTMSCTNLDDTVGHMAHAHIYNRTFYWKAPPMTEGPLFIRATIARRQRTFWMNVVSEFIMDPGSSVTPKTCTEPPTTCSAKIHKMSMLLVLAMTVFIFLTFHLD
;
A
#
# COMPACT_ATOMS: atom_id res chain seq x y z
N MET A 1 3.39 0.51 8.49
CA MET A 1 2.57 -0.64 8.10
C MET A 1 2.76 -0.85 6.62
N LEU A 2 2.63 -2.08 6.16
CA LEU A 2 2.52 -2.44 4.75
C LEU A 2 1.39 -3.47 4.63
N LEU A 3 0.44 -3.26 3.71
CA LEU A 3 -0.76 -4.08 3.59
C LEU A 3 -1.10 -4.33 2.12
N GLN A 4 -1.42 -5.58 1.79
CA GLN A 4 -1.72 -6.05 0.43
C GLN A 4 -2.85 -7.08 0.44
N VAL A 5 -3.55 -7.25 -0.69
CA VAL A 5 -4.51 -8.34 -0.88
C VAL A 5 -3.85 -9.45 -1.67
N ARG A 6 -3.93 -10.68 -1.18
CA ARG A 6 -3.27 -11.87 -1.74
C ARG A 6 -4.28 -12.93 -2.11
N ARG A 7 -3.95 -13.75 -3.10
CA ARG A 7 -4.73 -14.94 -3.46
C ARG A 7 -4.57 -16.00 -2.37
N ALA A 8 -5.68 -16.59 -1.93
CA ALA A 8 -5.68 -17.71 -0.99
C ALA A 8 -5.53 -19.06 -1.72
N ASP A 9 -4.60 -19.11 -2.67
CA ASP A 9 -4.23 -20.28 -3.45
C ASP A 9 -2.71 -20.28 -3.62
N CYS A 10 -2.04 -21.26 -3.01
CA CYS A 10 -0.57 -21.32 -2.96
C CYS A 10 0.06 -22.04 -4.13
N ASP A 11 -0.77 -22.67 -4.97
CA ASP A 11 -0.35 -23.34 -6.19
C ASP A 11 -0.58 -22.45 -7.42
N HIS A 12 -1.28 -21.31 -7.25
CA HIS A 12 -1.45 -20.29 -8.28
C HIS A 12 -0.11 -19.64 -8.67
N THR A 13 0.12 -19.49 -9.98
CA THR A 13 1.37 -18.94 -10.54
C THR A 13 1.63 -17.48 -10.15
N SER A 14 0.57 -16.74 -9.80
CA SER A 14 0.61 -15.34 -9.35
C SER A 14 0.20 -15.14 -7.89
N LYS A 15 0.44 -16.13 -7.01
CA LYS A 15 0.15 -16.02 -5.57
C LYS A 15 0.87 -14.83 -4.90
N ASP A 16 2.09 -14.55 -5.34
CA ASP A 16 2.93 -13.43 -4.87
C ASP A 16 2.53 -12.06 -5.47
N VAL A 17 1.48 -11.98 -6.30
CA VAL A 17 1.00 -10.75 -6.94
C VAL A 17 -0.18 -10.18 -6.14
N SER A 18 -0.13 -8.89 -5.82
CA SER A 18 -1.23 -8.23 -5.10
C SER A 18 -2.47 -8.10 -6.00
N VAL A 19 -3.65 -8.24 -5.41
CA VAL A 19 -4.94 -8.27 -6.13
C VAL A 19 -5.75 -7.00 -5.89
N GLY A 20 -6.14 -6.33 -6.97
CA GLY A 20 -6.93 -5.09 -6.90
C GLY A 20 -6.08 -3.87 -6.55
N THR A 21 -6.76 -2.76 -6.23
CA THR A 21 -6.13 -1.48 -5.93
C THR A 21 -6.73 -0.84 -4.69
N PHE A 22 -5.99 0.04 -4.05
CA PHE A 22 -6.41 0.76 -2.85
C PHE A 22 -6.74 2.22 -3.15
N MET A 23 -7.66 2.76 -2.36
CA MET A 23 -8.01 4.17 -2.34
C MET A 23 -8.08 4.64 -0.89
N LEU A 24 -7.70 5.89 -0.66
CA LEU A 24 -7.75 6.51 0.67
C LEU A 24 -8.84 7.57 0.72
N ASN A 25 -9.33 7.86 1.93
CA ASN A 25 -10.24 8.98 2.15
C ASN A 25 -9.57 10.30 1.77
N THR A 26 -10.36 11.26 1.29
CA THR A 26 -9.88 12.64 1.11
C THR A 26 -9.40 13.19 2.45
N GLY A 27 -8.20 13.77 2.47
CA GLY A 27 -7.58 14.30 3.69
C GLY A 27 -6.88 13.26 4.56
N GLU A 28 -6.73 12.01 4.11
CA GLU A 28 -5.87 11.03 4.78
C GLU A 28 -4.42 11.52 4.81
N ASP A 29 -3.84 11.57 6.01
CA ASP A 29 -2.52 12.14 6.29
C ASP A 29 -1.51 11.11 6.82
N PHE A 30 -2.00 9.92 7.21
CA PHE A 30 -1.23 8.91 7.88
C PHE A 30 -0.86 7.76 6.94
N LEU A 31 -1.80 7.34 6.11
CA LEU A 31 -1.60 6.29 5.11
C LEU A 31 -1.20 6.86 3.75
N THR A 32 -0.59 6.01 2.93
CA THR A 32 -0.35 6.29 1.51
C THR A 32 -0.59 5.03 0.68
N THR A 33 -0.96 5.18 -0.58
CA THR A 33 -0.92 4.07 -1.54
C THR A 33 0.47 4.00 -2.15
N MET A 34 0.92 2.79 -2.43
CA MET A 34 2.17 2.54 -3.15
C MET A 34 2.02 1.37 -4.09
N SER A 35 2.98 1.24 -5.00
CA SER A 35 3.01 0.19 -6.01
C SER A 35 4.15 -0.76 -5.73
N CYS A 36 3.83 -2.00 -5.38
CA CYS A 36 4.79 -3.06 -5.17
C CYS A 36 4.84 -4.01 -6.36
N THR A 37 3.67 -4.38 -6.87
CA THR A 37 3.51 -5.20 -8.06
C THR A 37 2.73 -4.44 -9.13
N ASN A 38 1.56 -3.90 -8.75
CA ASN A 38 0.69 -3.10 -9.60
C ASN A 38 0.50 -1.69 -9.03
N LEU A 39 -0.09 -0.79 -9.82
CA LEU A 39 -0.38 0.58 -9.38
C LEU A 39 -1.33 0.56 -8.17
N ASP A 40 -1.00 1.33 -7.13
CA ASP A 40 -1.79 1.46 -5.89
C ASP A 40 -2.22 0.13 -5.25
N ASP A 41 -1.42 -0.92 -5.39
CA ASP A 41 -1.76 -2.28 -4.94
C ASP A 41 -1.42 -2.57 -3.48
N THR A 42 -0.94 -1.54 -2.77
CA THR A 42 -0.40 -1.66 -1.42
C THR A 42 -0.70 -0.41 -0.61
N VAL A 43 -1.06 -0.59 0.66
CA VAL A 43 -1.18 0.50 1.64
C VAL A 43 0.05 0.54 2.52
N GLY A 44 0.70 1.70 2.59
CA GLY A 44 1.85 1.99 3.45
C GLY A 44 1.49 2.99 4.56
N HIS A 45 2.34 3.08 5.59
CA HIS A 45 2.35 4.30 6.42
C HIS A 45 3.13 5.41 5.71
N MET A 46 2.81 6.66 6.00
CA MET A 46 3.59 7.84 5.58
C MET A 46 3.99 8.72 6.78
N ALA A 47 3.13 8.85 7.79
CA ALA A 47 3.40 9.70 8.95
C ALA A 47 4.04 8.94 10.12
N HIS A 48 4.87 9.67 10.88
CA HIS A 48 5.54 9.18 12.08
C HIS A 48 4.71 9.48 13.34
N ALA A 49 3.48 8.97 13.39
CA ALA A 49 2.59 9.10 14.54
C ALA A 49 2.17 7.72 15.06
N HIS A 50 1.79 7.65 16.34
CA HIS A 50 1.14 6.45 16.87
C HIS A 50 -0.33 6.46 16.47
N ILE A 51 -0.82 5.32 15.97
CA ILE A 51 -2.21 5.20 15.55
C ILE A 51 -2.83 3.88 16.03
N TYR A 52 -4.12 3.93 16.33
CA TYR A 52 -4.91 2.77 16.73
C TYR A 52 -5.73 2.22 15.56
N ASN A 53 -6.36 3.08 14.77
CA ASN A 53 -7.19 2.67 13.63
C ASN A 53 -7.08 3.66 12.46
N ARG A 54 -7.24 3.13 11.24
CA ARG A 54 -7.42 3.87 9.99
C ARG A 54 -8.30 3.06 9.05
N THR A 55 -8.89 3.76 8.10
CA THR A 55 -9.78 3.18 7.10
C THR A 55 -9.20 3.44 5.72
N PHE A 56 -9.23 2.42 4.88
CA PHE A 56 -8.91 2.48 3.46
C PHE A 56 -9.98 1.71 2.70
N TYR A 57 -10.09 1.98 1.41
CA TYR A 57 -10.97 1.23 0.51
C TYR A 57 -10.13 0.34 -0.38
N TRP A 58 -10.65 -0.84 -0.65
CA TRP A 58 -10.08 -1.77 -1.61
C TRP A 58 -11.07 -1.92 -2.77
N LYS A 59 -10.57 -1.76 -3.99
CA LYS A 59 -11.31 -1.96 -5.22
C LYS A 59 -10.91 -3.31 -5.79
N ALA A 60 -11.86 -4.24 -5.81
CA ALA A 60 -11.69 -5.53 -6.45
C ALA A 60 -11.43 -5.38 -7.97
N PRO A 61 -10.64 -6.30 -8.55
CA PRO A 61 -10.46 -6.36 -10.01
C PRO A 61 -11.78 -6.69 -10.74
N PRO A 62 -11.87 -6.43 -12.05
CA PRO A 62 -13.09 -6.67 -12.82
C PRO A 62 -13.42 -8.16 -13.01
N MET A 63 -12.42 -9.04 -12.90
CA MET A 63 -12.59 -10.50 -12.98
C MET A 63 -12.39 -11.11 -11.60
N THR A 64 -13.10 -12.19 -11.29
CA THR A 64 -12.85 -12.95 -10.06
C THR A 64 -11.45 -13.55 -10.09
N GLU A 65 -10.78 -13.49 -8.95
CA GLU A 65 -9.42 -14.01 -8.72
C GLU A 65 -9.44 -15.18 -7.74
N GLY A 66 -10.62 -15.74 -7.47
CA GLY A 66 -10.84 -16.76 -6.44
C GLY A 66 -10.81 -16.18 -5.02
N PRO A 67 -10.72 -17.05 -3.99
CA PRO A 67 -10.65 -16.61 -2.59
C PRO A 67 -9.40 -15.76 -2.34
N LEU A 68 -9.56 -14.67 -1.61
CA LEU A 68 -8.49 -13.71 -1.28
C LEU A 68 -8.34 -13.56 0.23
N PHE A 69 -7.24 -12.96 0.68
CA PHE A 69 -7.08 -12.49 2.05
C PHE A 69 -6.23 -11.22 2.08
N ILE A 70 -6.37 -10.43 3.12
CA ILE A 70 -5.52 -9.27 3.37
C ILE A 70 -4.34 -9.73 4.22
N ARG A 71 -3.13 -9.35 3.82
CA ARG A 71 -1.89 -9.59 4.56
C ARG A 71 -1.23 -8.27 4.91
N ALA A 72 -0.74 -8.15 6.14
CA ALA A 72 -0.07 -6.96 6.61
C ALA A 72 1.20 -7.25 7.41
N THR A 73 2.12 -6.28 7.36
CA THR A 73 3.21 -6.09 8.29
C THR A 73 2.97 -4.80 9.07
N ILE A 74 2.88 -4.90 10.38
CA ILE A 74 2.54 -3.76 11.26
C ILE A 74 3.76 -3.43 12.12
N ALA A 75 4.21 -2.18 12.07
CA ALA A 75 5.27 -1.69 12.95
C ALA A 75 4.64 -1.29 14.29
N ARG A 76 5.03 -1.97 15.38
CA ARG A 76 4.60 -1.63 16.75
C ARG A 76 5.51 -0.58 17.37
N ARG A 77 6.82 -0.70 17.14
CA ARG A 77 7.89 0.22 17.58
C ARG A 77 8.96 0.28 16.50
N GLN A 78 9.91 1.21 16.61
CA GLN A 78 10.95 1.46 15.59
C GLN A 78 11.64 0.19 15.07
N ARG A 79 11.82 -0.84 15.92
CA ARG A 79 12.47 -2.11 15.56
C ARG A 79 11.60 -3.34 15.81
N THR A 80 10.31 -3.16 16.09
CA THR A 80 9.41 -4.28 16.43
C THR A 80 8.26 -4.33 15.43
N PHE A 81 8.14 -5.46 14.75
CA PHE A 81 7.16 -5.67 13.70
C PHE A 81 6.31 -6.92 13.99
N TRP A 82 5.01 -6.82 13.76
CA TRP A 82 4.14 -7.96 13.61
C TRP A 82 4.09 -8.31 12.13
N MET A 83 4.71 -9.43 11.79
CA MET A 83 4.76 -9.96 10.43
C MET A 83 3.60 -10.93 10.22
N ASN A 84 3.14 -11.10 8.98
CA ASN A 84 2.13 -12.09 8.61
C ASN A 84 0.80 -11.95 9.36
N VAL A 85 0.39 -10.71 9.64
CA VAL A 85 -0.96 -10.44 10.14
C VAL A 85 -1.92 -10.65 8.98
N VAL A 86 -2.87 -11.56 9.12
CA VAL A 86 -3.81 -11.93 8.05
C VAL A 86 -5.25 -11.68 8.47
N SER A 87 -6.09 -11.27 7.52
CA SER A 87 -7.54 -11.19 7.73
C SER A 87 -8.21 -12.55 7.53
N GLU A 88 -9.52 -12.58 7.76
CA GLU A 88 -10.39 -13.61 7.21
C GLU A 88 -10.37 -13.59 5.68
N PHE A 89 -10.83 -14.69 5.08
CA PHE A 89 -10.89 -14.84 3.63
C PHE A 89 -12.06 -14.06 3.03
N ILE A 90 -11.78 -13.39 1.91
CA ILE A 90 -12.77 -12.76 1.05
C ILE A 90 -13.13 -13.78 -0.04
N MET A 91 -14.40 -14.15 -0.15
CA MET A 91 -14.86 -15.16 -1.11
C MET A 91 -16.05 -14.66 -1.90
N ASP A 92 -16.17 -15.14 -3.12
CA ASP A 92 -17.39 -15.00 -3.90
C ASP A 92 -18.53 -15.79 -3.24
N PRO A 93 -19.76 -15.23 -3.20
CA PRO A 93 -20.93 -15.95 -2.72
C PRO A 93 -21.12 -17.27 -3.47
N GLY A 94 -21.17 -18.39 -2.74
CA GLY A 94 -21.37 -19.72 -3.32
C GLY A 94 -20.10 -20.40 -3.83
N SER A 95 -18.91 -19.83 -3.61
CA SER A 95 -17.65 -20.52 -3.88
C SER A 95 -17.53 -21.81 -3.05
N SER A 96 -17.16 -22.91 -3.72
CA SER A 96 -16.84 -24.19 -3.08
C SER A 96 -15.33 -24.40 -2.88
N VAL A 97 -14.52 -23.38 -3.18
CA VAL A 97 -13.07 -23.45 -3.07
C VAL A 97 -12.65 -23.37 -1.61
N THR A 98 -11.85 -24.32 -1.15
CA THR A 98 -11.22 -24.25 0.18
C THR A 98 -10.02 -23.31 0.12
N PRO A 99 -10.08 -22.14 0.77
CA PRO A 99 -8.98 -21.17 0.74
C PRO A 99 -7.77 -21.68 1.53
N LYS A 100 -6.58 -21.22 1.15
CA LYS A 100 -5.36 -21.49 1.89
C LYS A 100 -4.47 -20.25 1.95
N THR A 101 -4.07 -19.87 3.15
CA THR A 101 -3.08 -18.80 3.35
C THR A 101 -1.70 -19.28 2.95
N CYS A 102 -1.00 -18.47 2.15
CA CYS A 102 0.37 -18.75 1.72
C CYS A 102 1.37 -18.05 2.62
N THR A 103 2.24 -18.82 3.25
CA THR A 103 3.32 -18.30 4.10
C THR A 103 4.49 -17.89 3.21
N GLU A 104 4.45 -16.68 2.68
CA GLU A 104 5.53 -16.14 1.85
C GLU A 104 6.43 -15.20 2.65
N PRO A 105 7.66 -14.94 2.20
CA PRO A 105 8.48 -13.87 2.77
C PRO A 105 7.79 -12.50 2.66
N PRO A 106 8.17 -11.53 3.51
CA PRO A 106 7.64 -10.17 3.41
C PRO A 106 8.04 -9.54 2.07
N THR A 107 7.07 -8.92 1.41
CA THR A 107 7.28 -8.24 0.13
C THR A 107 8.07 -6.95 0.33
N THR A 108 9.20 -6.82 -0.37
CA THR A 108 9.96 -5.57 -0.46
C THR A 108 9.32 -4.68 -1.51
N CYS A 109 8.78 -3.55 -1.07
CA CYS A 109 8.17 -2.55 -1.93
C CYS A 109 9.09 -1.37 -2.13
N SER A 110 9.29 -0.94 -3.39
CA SER A 110 10.02 0.29 -3.67
C SER A 110 9.04 1.47 -3.60
N ALA A 111 9.05 2.20 -2.49
CA ALA A 111 8.31 3.45 -2.43
C ALA A 111 8.92 4.42 -3.46
N LYS A 112 8.15 4.81 -4.49
CA LYS A 112 8.47 6.03 -5.25
C LYS A 112 8.27 7.20 -4.29
N ILE A 113 9.32 7.53 -3.54
CA ILE A 113 9.44 8.86 -2.94
C ILE A 113 9.47 9.78 -4.16
N HIS A 114 8.39 10.51 -4.41
CA HIS A 114 8.44 11.66 -5.30
C HIS A 114 9.44 12.63 -4.67
N LYS A 115 10.72 12.51 -5.03
CA LYS A 115 11.69 13.56 -4.84
C LYS A 115 11.12 14.74 -5.60
N MET A 116 10.55 15.72 -4.89
CA MET A 116 10.32 17.02 -5.49
C MET A 116 11.64 17.43 -6.12
N SER A 117 11.63 17.62 -7.43
CA SER A 117 12.83 17.97 -8.17
C SER A 117 13.42 19.23 -7.54
N MET A 118 14.62 19.10 -6.97
CA MET A 118 15.30 20.20 -6.29
C MET A 118 15.49 21.41 -7.23
N LEU A 119 15.49 21.18 -8.54
CA LEU A 119 15.49 22.23 -9.58
C LEU A 119 14.27 23.16 -9.51
N LEU A 120 13.07 22.66 -9.18
CA LEU A 120 11.86 23.48 -9.09
C LEU A 120 11.87 24.38 -7.85
N VAL A 121 12.44 23.90 -6.74
CA VAL A 121 12.63 24.71 -5.52
C VAL A 121 13.67 25.80 -5.76
N LEU A 122 14.80 25.45 -6.42
CA LEU A 122 15.85 26.43 -6.73
C LEU A 122 15.35 27.52 -7.71
N ALA A 123 14.58 27.12 -8.73
CA ALA A 123 14.02 28.06 -9.71
C ALA A 123 13.05 29.06 -9.07
N MET A 124 12.19 28.62 -8.14
CA MET A 124 11.29 29.51 -7.40
C MET A 124 12.07 30.48 -6.49
N THR A 125 13.11 30.00 -5.79
CA THR A 125 13.92 30.89 -4.93
C THR A 125 14.68 31.96 -5.72
N VAL A 126 15.18 31.62 -6.92
CA VAL A 126 15.87 32.57 -7.80
C VAL A 126 14.90 33.61 -8.37
N PHE A 127 13.68 33.18 -8.77
CA PHE A 127 12.65 34.10 -9.26
C PHE A 127 12.19 35.10 -8.19
N ILE A 128 12.05 34.65 -6.95
CA ILE A 128 11.72 35.51 -5.81
C ILE A 128 12.86 36.51 -5.56
N PHE A 129 14.12 36.04 -5.52
CA PHE A 129 15.26 36.95 -5.33
C PHE A 129 15.41 38.00 -6.44
N LEU A 130 15.16 37.64 -7.70
CA LEU A 130 15.23 38.58 -8.83
C LEU A 130 14.10 39.62 -8.80
N THR A 131 12.90 39.24 -8.36
CA THR A 131 11.77 40.18 -8.25
C THR A 131 11.95 41.19 -7.12
N PHE A 132 12.58 40.80 -6.00
CA PHE A 132 12.88 41.71 -4.88
C PHE A 132 14.11 42.62 -5.09
N HIS A 133 14.88 42.44 -6.16
CA HIS A 133 16.07 43.27 -6.47
C HIS A 133 15.86 44.22 -7.67
N LEU A 134 14.68 44.18 -8.28
CA LEU A 134 14.30 45.02 -9.43
C LEU A 134 13.29 46.13 -9.06
N ASP A 135 12.93 46.25 -7.78
CA ASP A 135 12.25 47.39 -7.16
C ASP A 135 13.22 48.16 -6.25
#